data_AF-A0A4Q5X6R5-F1
#
_entry.id   AF-A0A4Q5X6R5-F1
#
_cell.length_a   1.000
_cell.length_b   1.000
_cell.length_c   1.000
_cell.angle_alpha   90.00
_cell.angle_beta   90.00
_cell.angle_gamma   90.00
#
_symmetry.space_group_name_H-M   'P 1'
#
loop_
_entity.id
_entity.type
_entity.pdbx_description
1 polymer ?
#
loop_
_entity_poly.entity_id
_entity_poly.type
_entity_poly.pdbx_seq_one_letter_code
_entity_poly.pdbx_strand_id
1 'polypeptide(L)'
;MFSRGSKAPAAISLAASALGLLFSSNSTSDYAAHLDRRLHNVHCSFIPGAAATSEAEPCRVAMYSPFSALLKDQYWGGIPISLFALGAFCFFAAFSLYLLLASERVSRRTWAFFGLVGSAPLLVSLLMLTISLTQLGQLCKTCVGIYLSSALLAFGAITGWLSTRADSSRPQLSLALVAVWLVALGSTTLVPAVVYAATAPDQRPYITQCGELKQTKIKGDNPVKIHGTRPVQPTLLFEDPLCPTCKAFHDRLVTENVIEKLDIELVLFPLDSECNWMLDQPLHPGACIVSKAVLCGEGNSRQVLEWAYAEQEYLTRAGKAGEGVLRAAIKQRWGEGLLRCVDDKKTDVRLNNHLHFASENNIPVSTPQMYLGKRRVCDEDTDLGLRFTLSQLAPEVLK
;
A
#
# COMPACT_ATOMS: atom_id res chain seq x y z
N MET A 1 22.52 21.61 -25.88
CA MET A 1 23.76 21.66 -25.08
C MET A 1 23.97 23.10 -24.61
N PHE A 2 24.08 23.34 -23.30
CA PHE A 2 24.19 24.69 -22.73
C PHE A 2 25.56 25.33 -23.01
N SER A 3 25.59 26.67 -23.06
CA SER A 3 26.83 27.46 -23.24
C SER A 3 27.77 27.34 -22.03
N ARG A 4 29.06 27.63 -22.26
CA ARG A 4 30.09 27.63 -21.20
C ARG A 4 29.72 28.62 -20.10
N GLY A 5 29.76 28.17 -18.84
CA GLY A 5 29.37 29.01 -17.69
C GLY A 5 27.86 29.14 -17.44
N SER A 6 27.02 28.42 -18.21
CA SER A 6 25.58 28.47 -18.03
C SER A 6 25.16 28.00 -16.62
N LYS A 7 24.34 28.82 -15.95
CA LYS A 7 23.68 28.48 -14.70
C LYS A 7 22.50 27.52 -14.87
N ALA A 8 22.12 27.20 -16.11
CA ALA A 8 20.92 26.41 -16.40
C ALA A 8 20.93 25.01 -15.76
N PRO A 9 22.03 24.23 -15.79
CA PRO A 9 22.04 22.91 -15.13
C PRO A 9 21.78 23.02 -13.62
N ALA A 10 22.38 24.00 -12.95
CA ALA A 10 22.19 24.22 -11.52
C ALA A 10 20.76 24.71 -11.20
N ALA A 11 20.19 25.57 -12.04
CA ALA A 11 18.81 26.04 -11.91
C ALA A 11 17.79 24.90 -12.11
N ILE A 12 18.01 24.04 -13.10
CA ILE A 12 17.19 22.84 -13.34
C ILE A 12 17.27 21.91 -12.13
N SER A 13 18.47 21.61 -11.64
CA SER A 13 18.64 20.75 -10.45
C SER A 13 18.01 21.36 -9.20
N LEU A 14 18.06 22.68 -9.02
CA LEU A 14 17.40 23.36 -7.89
C LEU A 14 15.89 23.25 -7.98
N ALA A 15 15.29 23.54 -9.15
CA ALA A 15 13.85 23.41 -9.38
C ALA A 15 13.39 21.96 -9.20
N ALA A 16 14.14 21.00 -9.74
CA ALA A 16 13.87 19.57 -9.60
C ALA A 16 13.94 19.13 -8.13
N SER A 17 14.94 19.60 -7.38
CA SER A 17 15.08 19.27 -5.96
C SER A 17 13.96 19.87 -5.12
N ALA A 18 13.55 21.12 -5.42
CA ALA A 18 12.43 21.77 -4.74
C ALA A 18 11.10 21.04 -5.00
N LEU A 19 10.86 20.59 -6.23
CA LEU A 19 9.70 19.76 -6.57
C LEU A 19 9.74 18.41 -5.84
N GLY A 20 10.89 17.74 -5.83
CA GLY A 20 11.07 16.48 -5.09
C GLY A 20 10.83 16.65 -3.59
N LEU A 21 11.30 17.76 -3.01
CA LEU A 21 11.07 18.13 -1.62
C LEU A 21 9.58 18.36 -1.35
N LEU A 22 8.85 19.06 -2.23
CA LEU A 22 7.41 19.23 -2.12
C LEU A 22 6.66 17.89 -2.12
N PHE A 23 6.91 17.02 -3.10
CA PHE A 23 6.21 15.74 -3.20
C PHE A 23 6.57 14.77 -2.06
N SER A 24 7.84 14.73 -1.65
CA SER A 24 8.28 13.91 -0.52
C SER A 24 7.74 14.40 0.81
N SER A 25 7.64 15.73 1.03
CA SER A 25 6.94 16.32 2.18
C SER A 25 5.47 15.94 2.20
N ASN A 26 4.76 16.08 1.08
CA ASN A 26 3.35 15.71 1.00
C ASN A 26 3.14 14.22 1.28
N SER A 27 3.95 13.36 0.67
CA SER A 27 3.92 11.92 0.91
C SER A 27 4.24 11.56 2.36
N THR A 28 5.20 12.24 2.99
CA THR A 28 5.56 12.02 4.40
C THR A 28 4.42 12.46 5.32
N SER A 29 3.82 13.62 5.06
CA SER A 29 2.73 14.17 5.86
C SER A 29 1.47 13.30 5.76
N ASP A 30 1.12 12.84 4.56
CA ASP A 30 -0.01 11.94 4.35
C ASP A 30 0.24 10.60 5.06
N TYR A 31 1.43 10.01 4.90
CA TYR A 31 1.78 8.78 5.61
C TYR A 31 1.70 8.95 7.13
N ALA A 32 2.24 10.06 7.66
CA ALA A 32 2.22 10.34 9.09
C ALA A 32 0.81 10.53 9.65
N ALA A 33 -0.12 11.08 8.87
CA ALA A 33 -1.52 11.19 9.27
C ALA A 33 -2.18 9.82 9.49
N HIS A 34 -1.72 8.78 8.78
CA HIS A 34 -2.21 7.41 8.93
C HIS A 34 -1.49 6.61 10.03
N LEU A 35 -0.53 7.23 10.74
CA LEU A 35 0.20 6.59 11.83
C LEU A 35 -0.47 6.74 13.21
N ASP A 36 -1.66 7.32 13.29
CA ASP A 36 -2.39 7.56 14.54
C ASP A 36 -3.35 6.43 14.95
N ARG A 37 -3.25 5.26 14.28
CA ARG A 37 -4.16 4.10 14.47
C ARG A 37 -5.63 4.39 14.20
N ARG A 38 -5.94 5.47 13.46
CA ARG A 38 -7.31 5.74 13.00
C ARG A 38 -7.43 5.43 11.52
N LEU A 39 -8.64 5.01 11.13
CA LEU A 39 -9.00 4.83 9.74
C LEU A 39 -9.28 6.21 9.13
N HIS A 40 -8.34 6.71 8.33
CA HIS A 40 -8.50 7.94 7.57
C HIS A 40 -8.78 7.64 6.11
N ASN A 41 -9.50 8.54 5.46
CA ASN A 41 -9.51 8.57 4.01
C ASN A 41 -8.14 9.03 3.51
N VAL A 42 -7.58 8.32 2.54
CA VAL A 42 -6.28 8.71 1.96
C VAL A 42 -6.47 9.97 1.12
N HIS A 43 -5.76 11.05 1.46
CA HIS A 43 -5.85 12.32 0.75
C HIS A 43 -4.64 12.47 -0.16
N CYS A 44 -4.67 11.79 -1.29
CA CYS A 44 -3.58 11.89 -2.26
C CYS A 44 -3.67 13.10 -3.20
N SER A 45 -4.30 14.18 -2.73
CA SER A 45 -4.46 15.42 -3.48
C SER A 45 -3.27 16.33 -3.22
N PHE A 46 -2.82 17.03 -4.25
CA PHE A 46 -1.82 18.09 -4.14
C PHE A 46 -2.38 19.39 -3.55
N ILE A 47 -3.69 19.43 -3.30
CA ILE A 47 -4.39 20.58 -2.75
C ILE A 47 -4.70 20.27 -1.27
N PRO A 48 -4.01 20.93 -0.31
CA PRO A 48 -4.33 20.79 1.10
C PRO A 48 -5.82 21.07 1.35
N GLY A 49 -6.50 20.16 2.04
CA GLY A 49 -7.93 20.28 2.36
C GLY A 49 -8.91 19.83 1.27
N ALA A 50 -8.43 19.30 0.14
CA ALA A 50 -9.32 18.69 -0.85
C ALA A 50 -9.92 17.37 -0.34
N ALA A 51 -11.20 17.16 -0.63
CA ALA A 51 -11.90 15.91 -0.29
C ALA A 51 -11.25 14.70 -0.98
N ALA A 52 -11.28 13.55 -0.30
CA ALA A 52 -10.85 12.29 -0.91
C ALA A 52 -11.81 11.94 -2.06
N THR A 53 -11.24 11.64 -3.22
CA THR A 53 -11.96 11.17 -4.41
C THR A 53 -11.49 9.77 -4.76
N SER A 54 -12.16 9.09 -5.70
CA SER A 54 -11.69 7.81 -6.24
C SER A 54 -10.28 7.89 -6.85
N GLU A 55 -9.76 9.09 -7.13
CA GLU A 55 -8.38 9.30 -7.57
C GLU A 55 -7.33 9.05 -6.49
N ALA A 56 -7.74 8.89 -5.22
CA ALA A 56 -6.84 8.54 -4.12
C ALA A 56 -6.52 7.04 -4.06
N GLU A 57 -7.24 6.20 -4.79
CA GLU A 57 -7.08 4.73 -4.78
C GLU A 57 -5.64 4.28 -5.07
N PRO A 58 -4.94 4.79 -6.11
CA PRO A 58 -3.56 4.40 -6.39
C PRO A 58 -2.59 4.72 -5.25
N CYS A 59 -2.88 5.76 -4.49
CA CYS A 59 -2.05 6.15 -3.37
C CYS A 59 -2.30 5.30 -2.14
N ARG A 60 -3.56 4.92 -1.90
CA ARG A 60 -3.92 3.95 -0.86
C ARG A 60 -3.23 2.63 -1.10
N VAL A 61 -3.29 2.12 -2.34
CA VAL A 61 -2.57 0.90 -2.76
C VAL A 61 -1.07 1.05 -2.53
N ALA A 62 -0.47 2.16 -2.96
CA ALA A 62 0.96 2.40 -2.76
C ALA A 62 1.35 2.48 -1.28
N MET A 63 0.59 3.23 -0.47
CA MET A 63 0.86 3.46 0.95
C MET A 63 0.73 2.18 1.78
N TYR A 64 -0.28 1.36 1.51
CA TYR A 64 -0.52 0.12 2.24
C TYR A 64 0.33 -1.05 1.74
N SER A 65 1.06 -0.89 0.64
CA SER A 65 1.97 -1.90 0.12
C SER A 65 3.11 -2.23 1.09
N PRO A 66 3.76 -3.40 0.96
CA PRO A 66 4.99 -3.71 1.70
C PRO A 66 6.17 -2.82 1.29
N PHE A 67 6.07 -2.08 0.18
CA PHE A 67 7.15 -1.29 -0.39
C PHE A 67 7.17 0.17 0.08
N SER A 68 6.15 0.61 0.83
CA SER A 68 6.01 2.02 1.27
C SER A 68 6.90 2.41 2.45
N ALA A 69 7.36 1.42 3.22
CA ALA A 69 8.16 1.64 4.42
C ALA A 69 9.11 0.47 4.68
N LEU A 70 10.21 0.76 5.36
CA LEU A 70 11.18 -0.23 5.84
C LEU A 70 10.82 -0.69 7.26
N LEU A 71 11.28 -1.87 7.65
CA LEU A 71 11.15 -2.38 9.03
C LEU A 71 9.69 -2.41 9.54
N LYS A 72 8.73 -2.71 8.65
CA LYS A 72 7.29 -2.81 8.96
C LYS A 72 6.96 -3.95 9.93
N ASP A 73 7.89 -4.86 10.21
CA ASP A 73 7.80 -5.91 11.21
C ASP A 73 8.26 -5.46 12.61
N GLN A 74 9.04 -4.37 12.70
CA GLN A 74 9.60 -3.85 13.95
C GLN A 74 8.88 -2.59 14.45
N TYR A 75 8.39 -1.77 13.52
CA TYR A 75 7.65 -0.54 13.80
C TYR A 75 6.26 -0.65 13.18
N TRP A 76 5.23 -0.27 13.93
CA TRP A 76 3.87 -0.20 13.41
C TRP A 76 3.80 0.83 12.28
N GLY A 77 3.40 0.42 11.08
CA GLY A 77 3.48 1.24 9.88
C GLY A 77 4.91 1.41 9.31
N GLY A 78 5.96 0.90 9.95
CA GLY A 78 7.34 0.98 9.46
C GLY A 78 7.95 2.40 9.44
N ILE A 79 9.15 2.50 8.86
CA ILE A 79 9.85 3.76 8.58
C ILE A 79 9.57 4.16 7.13
N PRO A 80 8.80 5.24 6.87
CA PRO A 80 8.39 5.62 5.52
C PRO A 80 9.58 5.87 4.59
N ILE A 81 9.55 5.33 3.37
CA ILE A 81 10.62 5.61 2.37
C ILE A 81 10.65 7.10 1.97
N SER A 82 9.52 7.79 2.12
CA SER A 82 9.36 9.21 1.84
C SER A 82 10.19 10.11 2.77
N LEU A 83 10.51 9.66 4.00
CA LEU A 83 11.42 10.39 4.90
C LEU A 83 12.84 10.46 4.34
N PHE A 84 13.33 9.37 3.75
CA PHE A 84 14.65 9.35 3.12
C PHE A 84 14.67 10.23 1.88
N ALA A 85 13.60 10.20 1.08
CA ALA A 85 13.45 11.09 -0.07
C ALA A 85 13.45 12.57 0.35
N LEU A 86 12.72 12.92 1.42
CA LEU A 86 12.68 14.27 1.98
C LEU A 86 14.09 14.76 2.37
N GLY A 87 14.82 13.94 3.14
CA GLY A 87 16.19 14.24 3.54
C GLY A 87 17.14 14.40 2.36
N ALA A 88 17.05 13.50 1.37
CA ALA A 88 17.87 13.54 0.17
C ALA A 88 17.59 14.80 -0.68
N PHE A 89 16.32 15.13 -0.93
CA PHE A 89 15.94 16.32 -1.71
C PHE A 89 16.28 17.63 -0.99
N CYS A 90 16.27 17.66 0.35
CA CYS A 90 16.82 18.77 1.13
C CYS A 90 18.31 18.99 0.83
N PHE A 91 19.11 17.92 0.84
CA PHE A 91 20.53 18.01 0.46
C PHE A 91 20.71 18.48 -0.97
N PHE A 92 19.99 17.89 -1.94
CA PHE A 92 20.12 18.25 -3.34
C PHE A 92 19.67 19.69 -3.62
N ALA A 93 18.65 20.19 -2.93
CA ALA A 93 18.24 21.59 -3.02
C ALA A 93 19.35 22.53 -2.52
N ALA A 94 19.91 22.26 -1.33
CA ALA A 94 21.01 23.04 -0.78
C ALA A 94 22.27 22.99 -1.67
N PHE A 95 22.61 21.81 -2.18
CA PHE A 95 23.78 21.64 -3.06
C PHE A 95 23.56 22.31 -4.42
N SER A 96 22.36 22.22 -5.00
CA SER A 96 22.02 22.91 -6.25
C SER A 96 22.05 24.43 -6.08
N LEU A 97 21.61 24.94 -4.92
CA LEU A 97 21.72 26.36 -4.59
C LEU A 97 23.20 26.78 -4.49
N TYR A 98 24.05 25.97 -3.84
CA TYR A 98 25.49 26.19 -3.81
C TYR A 98 26.08 26.25 -5.24
N LEU A 99 25.73 25.30 -6.11
CA LEU A 99 26.19 25.28 -7.51
C LEU A 99 25.73 26.53 -8.28
N LEU A 100 24.49 26.98 -8.04
CA LEU A 100 23.91 28.16 -8.69
C LEU A 100 24.61 29.46 -8.26
N LEU A 101 24.92 29.58 -6.96
CA LEU A 101 25.57 30.75 -6.38
C LEU A 101 27.08 30.78 -6.70
N ALA A 102 27.75 29.64 -6.62
CA ALA A 102 29.17 29.53 -6.94
C ALA A 102 29.44 29.66 -8.45
N SER A 103 28.48 29.28 -9.30
CA SER A 103 28.48 29.47 -10.75
C SER A 103 29.81 29.06 -11.39
N GLU A 104 30.54 30.01 -11.98
CA GLU A 104 31.79 29.74 -12.68
C GLU A 104 32.91 29.28 -11.77
N ARG A 105 32.80 29.44 -10.44
CA ARG A 105 33.83 29.01 -9.48
C ARG A 105 33.81 27.50 -9.21
N VAL A 106 32.78 26.80 -9.66
CA VAL A 106 32.63 25.35 -9.42
C VAL A 106 33.64 24.55 -10.26
N SER A 107 34.28 23.56 -9.64
CA SER A 107 35.23 22.66 -10.30
C SER A 107 34.50 21.52 -11.05
N ARG A 108 35.13 20.93 -12.09
CA ARG A 108 34.59 19.73 -12.76
C ARG A 108 34.40 18.55 -11.80
N ARG A 109 35.27 18.40 -10.79
CA ARG A 109 35.14 17.33 -9.77
C ARG A 109 33.91 17.52 -8.90
N THR A 110 33.55 18.76 -8.57
CA THR A 110 32.32 19.08 -7.83
C THR A 110 31.09 18.69 -8.63
N TRP A 111 31.06 19.01 -9.93
CA TRP A 111 29.99 18.56 -10.81
C TRP A 111 29.99 17.05 -11.03
N ALA A 112 31.16 16.40 -11.07
CA ALA A 112 31.24 14.95 -11.14
C ALA A 112 30.65 14.27 -9.90
N PHE A 113 31.00 14.77 -8.71
CA PHE A 113 30.39 14.34 -7.46
C PHE A 113 28.86 14.48 -7.51
N PHE A 114 28.37 15.66 -7.87
CA PHE A 114 26.95 15.95 -7.95
C PHE A 114 26.23 15.11 -9.03
N GLY A 115 26.86 14.91 -10.19
CA GLY A 115 26.36 14.05 -11.27
C GLY A 115 26.23 12.59 -10.85
N LEU A 116 27.20 12.06 -10.10
CA LEU A 116 27.16 10.69 -9.56
C LEU A 116 26.07 10.56 -8.49
N VAL A 117 26.14 11.35 -7.42
CA VAL A 117 25.18 11.22 -6.29
C VAL A 117 23.76 11.67 -6.66
N GLY A 118 23.62 12.67 -7.53
CA GLY A 118 22.34 13.16 -8.04
C GLY A 118 21.64 12.19 -9.00
N SER A 119 22.33 11.14 -9.46
CA SER A 119 21.70 10.06 -10.22
C SER A 119 21.04 8.99 -9.34
N ALA A 120 21.39 8.93 -8.04
CA ALA A 120 20.86 7.92 -7.13
C ALA A 120 19.32 8.01 -6.93
N PRO A 121 18.69 9.19 -6.77
CA PRO A 121 17.23 9.29 -6.70
C PRO A 121 16.52 8.74 -7.93
N LEU A 122 17.13 8.88 -9.12
CA LEU A 122 16.57 8.33 -10.36
C LEU A 122 16.62 6.80 -10.35
N LEU A 123 17.74 6.20 -9.92
CA LEU A 123 17.85 4.73 -9.82
C LEU A 123 16.80 4.15 -8.87
N VAL A 124 16.61 4.78 -7.70
CA VAL A 124 15.57 4.38 -6.74
C VAL A 124 14.17 4.59 -7.33
N SER A 125 13.94 5.71 -8.03
CA SER A 125 12.66 5.98 -8.70
C SER A 125 12.33 4.96 -9.79
N LEU A 126 13.33 4.49 -10.55
CA LEU A 126 13.14 3.43 -11.56
C LEU A 126 12.77 2.08 -10.92
N LEU A 127 13.41 1.74 -9.80
CA LEU A 127 13.05 0.56 -9.01
C LEU A 127 11.60 0.66 -8.52
N MET A 128 11.24 1.78 -7.90
CA MET A 128 9.89 1.99 -7.37
C MET A 128 8.84 2.03 -8.49
N LEU A 129 9.14 2.64 -9.64
CA LEU A 129 8.27 2.62 -10.82
C LEU A 129 8.05 1.19 -11.32
N THR A 130 9.09 0.37 -11.34
CA THR A 130 8.98 -1.05 -11.74
C THR A 130 8.06 -1.80 -10.78
N ILE A 131 8.21 -1.58 -9.47
CA ILE A 131 7.32 -2.16 -8.45
C ILE A 131 5.88 -1.68 -8.66
N SER A 132 5.65 -0.39 -8.90
CA SER A 132 4.30 0.14 -9.14
C SER A 132 3.63 -0.47 -10.37
N LEU A 133 4.39 -0.70 -11.45
CA LEU A 133 3.85 -1.29 -12.68
C LEU A 133 3.64 -2.81 -12.58
N THR A 134 4.50 -3.53 -11.86
CA THR A 134 4.50 -5.01 -11.85
C THR A 134 3.81 -5.64 -10.64
N GLN A 135 3.85 -4.98 -9.48
CA GLN A 135 3.32 -5.52 -8.22
C GLN A 135 2.07 -4.80 -7.76
N LEU A 136 1.96 -3.48 -8.01
CA LEU A 136 0.81 -2.69 -7.54
C LEU A 136 -0.26 -2.47 -8.61
N GLY A 137 0.12 -2.52 -9.90
CA GLY A 137 -0.78 -2.29 -11.03
C GLY A 137 -1.35 -0.87 -11.13
N GLN A 138 -0.89 0.07 -10.31
CA GLN A 138 -1.38 1.45 -10.26
C GLN A 138 -0.25 2.45 -10.04
N LEU A 139 -0.42 3.67 -10.56
CA LEU A 139 0.55 4.77 -10.43
C LEU A 139 0.01 5.86 -9.52
N CYS A 140 0.64 6.03 -8.36
CA CYS A 140 0.37 7.12 -7.44
C CYS A 140 0.87 8.46 -8.01
N LYS A 141 0.01 9.49 -8.02
CA LYS A 141 0.33 10.83 -8.55
C LYS A 141 1.54 11.44 -7.83
N THR A 142 1.62 11.31 -6.50
CA THR A 142 2.75 11.82 -5.69
C THR A 142 4.05 11.08 -6.00
N CYS A 143 4.00 9.76 -6.18
CA CYS A 143 5.16 8.96 -6.61
C CYS A 143 5.67 9.40 -7.98
N VAL A 144 4.76 9.60 -8.96
CA VAL A 144 5.12 10.12 -10.29
C VAL A 144 5.80 11.49 -10.18
N GLY A 145 5.32 12.37 -9.30
CA GLY A 145 5.96 13.65 -9.00
C GLY A 145 7.42 13.48 -8.52
N ILE A 146 7.67 12.54 -7.61
CA ILE A 146 9.03 12.19 -7.14
C ILE A 146 9.88 11.61 -8.27
N TYR A 147 9.32 10.77 -9.14
CA TYR A 147 10.05 10.15 -10.25
C TYR A 147 10.49 11.19 -11.28
N LEU A 148 9.59 12.10 -11.66
CA LEU A 148 9.90 13.21 -12.57
C LEU A 148 10.93 14.17 -11.96
N SER A 149 10.80 14.48 -10.66
CA SER A 149 11.76 15.31 -9.93
C SER A 149 13.15 14.67 -9.92
N SER A 150 13.23 13.36 -9.69
CA SER A 150 14.48 12.60 -9.72
C SER A 150 15.13 12.57 -11.11
N ALA A 151 14.32 12.40 -12.17
CA ALA A 151 14.80 12.43 -13.54
C ALA A 151 15.35 13.81 -13.94
N LEU A 152 14.65 14.88 -13.58
CA LEU A 152 15.10 16.26 -13.83
C LEU A 152 16.37 16.60 -13.05
N LEU A 153 16.48 16.14 -11.79
CA LEU A 153 17.67 16.31 -10.97
C LEU A 153 18.88 15.62 -11.63
N ALA A 154 18.74 14.36 -12.01
CA ALA A 154 19.78 13.60 -12.70
C ALA A 154 20.18 14.27 -14.02
N PHE A 155 19.20 14.76 -14.80
CA PHE A 155 19.46 15.49 -16.04
C PHE A 155 20.27 16.77 -15.79
N GLY A 156 19.87 17.61 -14.82
CA GLY A 156 20.62 18.82 -14.47
C GLY A 156 22.03 18.50 -13.95
N ALA A 157 22.17 17.45 -13.13
CA ALA A 157 23.45 17.04 -12.56
C ALA A 157 24.42 16.51 -13.64
N ILE A 158 23.95 15.61 -14.51
CA ILE A 158 24.75 15.02 -15.61
C ILE A 158 25.10 16.08 -16.66
N THR A 159 24.15 16.93 -17.06
CA THR A 159 24.44 17.98 -18.04
C THR A 159 25.43 19.02 -17.49
N GLY A 160 25.35 19.35 -16.21
CA GLY A 160 26.35 20.20 -15.53
C GLY A 160 27.74 19.57 -15.50
N TRP A 161 27.82 18.25 -15.25
CA TRP A 161 29.09 17.49 -15.33
C TRP A 161 29.66 17.47 -16.75
N LEU A 162 28.86 17.13 -17.75
CA LEU A 162 29.31 17.03 -19.14
C LEU A 162 29.69 18.38 -19.75
N SER A 163 29.02 19.47 -19.34
CA SER A 163 29.29 20.83 -19.83
C SER A 163 30.51 21.49 -19.17
N THR A 164 30.92 21.04 -17.99
CA THR A 164 32.08 21.60 -17.27
C THR A 164 33.38 20.95 -17.71
N ARG A 165 34.26 21.70 -18.37
CA ARG A 165 35.61 21.23 -18.74
C ARG A 165 36.56 21.21 -17.55
N ALA A 166 37.56 20.33 -17.61
CA ALA A 166 38.63 20.31 -16.62
C ALA A 166 39.49 21.56 -16.82
N ASP A 167 39.62 22.37 -15.78
CA ASP A 167 40.47 23.56 -15.78
C ASP A 167 41.56 23.36 -14.73
N SER A 168 42.81 23.28 -15.18
CA SER A 168 43.98 23.00 -14.34
C SER A 168 44.34 24.15 -13.39
N SER A 169 43.78 25.34 -13.63
CA SER A 169 44.02 26.56 -12.85
C SER A 169 43.15 26.67 -11.59
N ARG A 170 42.14 25.81 -11.42
CA ARG A 170 41.21 25.86 -10.28
C ARG A 170 41.66 24.93 -9.16
N PRO A 171 41.49 25.34 -7.88
CA PRO A 171 41.81 24.47 -6.75
C PRO A 171 41.05 23.15 -6.89
N GLN A 172 41.80 22.06 -6.89
CA GLN A 172 41.23 20.73 -7.02
C GLN A 172 40.44 20.39 -5.75
N LEU A 173 39.29 19.76 -5.94
CA LEU A 173 38.47 19.24 -4.85
C LEU A 173 39.31 18.28 -3.99
N SER A 174 39.42 18.57 -2.68
CA SER A 174 40.09 17.70 -1.72
C SER A 174 39.20 16.49 -1.43
N LEU A 175 39.83 15.32 -1.22
CA LEU A 175 39.09 14.11 -0.86
C LEU A 175 38.33 14.27 0.47
N ALA A 176 38.89 15.07 1.40
CA ALA A 176 38.22 15.44 2.64
C ALA A 176 36.89 16.15 2.40
N LEU A 177 36.80 17.03 1.40
CA LEU A 177 35.56 17.74 1.10
C LEU A 177 34.50 16.82 0.47
N VAL A 178 34.92 15.84 -0.34
CA VAL A 178 34.01 14.77 -0.83
C VAL A 178 33.45 13.98 0.34
N ALA A 179 34.30 13.58 1.30
CA ALA A 179 33.86 12.87 2.50
C ALA A 179 32.87 13.70 3.33
N VAL A 180 33.13 15.00 3.52
CA VAL A 180 32.21 15.92 4.20
C VAL A 180 30.86 15.99 3.50
N TRP A 181 30.82 16.07 2.16
CA TRP A 181 29.56 16.09 1.43
C TRP A 181 28.82 14.76 1.47
N LEU A 182 29.52 13.63 1.45
CA LEU A 182 28.90 12.31 1.63
C LEU A 182 28.32 12.16 3.04
N VAL A 183 29.03 12.62 4.07
CA VAL A 183 28.50 12.66 5.43
C VAL A 183 27.29 13.56 5.50
N ALA A 184 27.32 14.76 4.90
CA ALA A 184 26.16 15.65 4.88
C ALA A 184 24.95 15.03 4.17
N LEU A 185 25.14 14.38 3.01
CA LEU A 185 24.08 13.64 2.31
C LEU A 185 23.55 12.50 3.17
N GLY A 186 24.43 11.69 3.77
CA GLY A 186 24.06 10.58 4.65
C GLY A 186 23.28 11.07 5.87
N SER A 187 23.76 12.10 6.57
CA SER A 187 23.11 12.68 7.74
C SER A 187 21.75 13.28 7.39
N THR A 188 21.65 14.10 6.35
CA THR A 188 20.36 14.70 5.94
C THR A 188 19.34 13.64 5.53
N THR A 189 19.77 12.55 4.91
CA THR A 189 18.90 11.45 4.47
C THR A 189 18.49 10.52 5.63
N LEU A 190 19.41 10.23 6.56
CA LEU A 190 19.19 9.21 7.61
C LEU A 190 18.67 9.80 8.93
N VAL A 191 19.06 11.02 9.31
CA VAL A 191 18.66 11.60 10.60
C VAL A 191 17.13 11.66 10.77
N PRO A 192 16.33 12.08 9.78
CA PRO A 192 14.87 12.06 9.93
C PRO A 192 14.31 10.66 10.22
N ALA A 193 14.83 9.62 9.54
CA ALA A 193 14.44 8.23 9.75
C ALA A 193 14.86 7.70 11.13
N VAL A 194 16.08 8.03 11.58
CA VAL A 194 16.59 7.64 12.91
C VAL A 194 15.80 8.33 14.02
N VAL A 195 15.54 9.63 13.88
CA VAL A 195 14.71 10.38 14.84
C VAL A 195 13.32 9.76 14.91
N TYR A 196 12.68 9.54 13.76
CA TYR A 196 11.39 8.86 13.69
C TYR A 196 11.42 7.52 14.44
N ALA A 197 12.38 6.64 14.11
CA ALA A 197 12.50 5.33 14.72
C ALA A 197 12.74 5.37 16.24
N ALA A 198 13.48 6.37 16.72
CA ALA A 198 13.75 6.57 18.15
C ALA A 198 12.56 7.15 18.91
N THR A 199 11.69 7.91 18.23
CA THR A 199 10.51 8.55 18.85
C THR A 199 9.20 7.82 18.60
N ALA A 200 9.20 6.80 17.73
CA ALA A 200 8.01 6.03 17.41
C ALA A 200 7.46 5.35 18.69
N PRO A 201 6.17 5.54 19.01
CA PRO A 201 5.57 4.94 20.20
C PRO A 201 5.53 3.41 20.09
N ASP A 202 5.64 2.72 21.23
CA ASP A 202 5.41 1.27 21.28
C ASP A 202 3.92 0.97 21.11
N GLN A 203 3.57 0.35 19.98
CA GLN A 203 2.19 0.03 19.64
C GLN A 203 1.75 -1.37 20.11
N ARG A 204 2.66 -2.18 20.67
CA ARG A 204 2.35 -3.55 21.14
C ARG A 204 1.16 -3.63 22.10
N PRO A 205 0.96 -2.69 23.04
CA PRO A 205 -0.18 -2.77 23.95
C PRO A 205 -1.55 -2.73 23.26
N TYR A 206 -1.64 -2.17 22.04
CA TYR A 206 -2.91 -1.88 21.38
C TYR A 206 -3.36 -2.97 20.39
N ILE A 207 -2.48 -3.86 19.92
CA ILE A 207 -2.69 -4.79 18.79
C ILE A 207 -3.94 -5.70 18.96
N THR A 208 -4.36 -5.99 20.18
CA THR A 208 -5.49 -6.90 20.47
C THR A 208 -6.57 -6.28 21.34
N GLN A 209 -6.64 -4.95 21.41
CA GLN A 209 -7.63 -4.27 22.25
C GLN A 209 -9.03 -4.15 21.61
N CYS A 210 -9.20 -4.62 20.37
CA CYS A 210 -10.45 -4.55 19.60
C CYS A 210 -11.40 -5.76 19.79
N GLY A 211 -11.07 -6.67 20.71
CA GLY A 211 -11.98 -7.72 21.17
C GLY A 211 -11.62 -9.15 20.72
N GLU A 212 -12.51 -10.08 21.06
CA GLU A 212 -12.36 -11.51 20.79
C GLU A 212 -13.69 -12.14 20.33
N LEU A 213 -13.58 -13.28 19.66
CA LEU A 213 -14.76 -14.10 19.31
C LEU A 213 -15.40 -14.70 20.55
N LYS A 214 -16.71 -14.53 20.65
CA LYS A 214 -17.55 -15.19 21.66
C LYS A 214 -17.76 -16.67 21.35
N GLN A 215 -17.93 -16.98 20.06
CA GLN A 215 -18.19 -18.31 19.55
C GLN A 215 -17.22 -18.64 18.42
N THR A 216 -16.78 -19.90 18.38
CA THR A 216 -15.77 -20.38 17.41
C THR A 216 -16.36 -21.30 16.35
N LYS A 217 -17.67 -21.55 16.40
CA LYS A 217 -18.35 -22.46 15.47
C LYS A 217 -19.67 -21.85 15.01
N ILE A 218 -19.96 -22.02 13.72
CA ILE A 218 -21.28 -21.73 13.16
C ILE A 218 -22.24 -22.84 13.60
N LYS A 219 -23.41 -22.49 14.11
CA LYS A 219 -24.43 -23.49 14.49
C LYS A 219 -25.09 -24.05 13.23
N GLY A 220 -25.06 -25.37 13.08
CA GLY A 220 -25.74 -26.07 11.98
C GLY A 220 -25.09 -25.91 10.59
N ASP A 221 -23.86 -25.38 10.53
CA ASP A 221 -23.11 -25.18 9.31
C ASP A 221 -21.59 -25.07 9.62
N ASN A 222 -20.75 -24.95 8.60
CA ASN A 222 -19.31 -24.76 8.74
C ASN A 222 -18.82 -23.59 7.89
N PRO A 223 -17.81 -22.82 8.37
CA PRO A 223 -17.13 -21.83 7.56
C PRO A 223 -16.57 -22.45 6.27
N VAL A 224 -16.42 -21.61 5.25
CA VAL A 224 -15.75 -22.01 4.01
C VAL A 224 -14.27 -22.22 4.29
N LYS A 225 -13.77 -23.43 4.05
CA LYS A 225 -12.35 -23.73 4.25
C LYS A 225 -11.55 -23.25 3.04
N ILE A 226 -10.57 -22.38 3.30
CA ILE A 226 -9.58 -21.93 2.32
C ILE A 226 -8.21 -22.29 2.90
N HIS A 227 -7.57 -23.30 2.31
CA HIS A 227 -6.24 -23.72 2.75
C HIS A 227 -5.18 -23.06 1.88
N GLY A 228 -4.18 -22.46 2.54
CA GLY A 228 -2.90 -22.18 1.91
C GLY A 228 -2.17 -23.48 1.56
N THR A 229 -1.10 -23.38 0.76
CA THR A 229 -0.26 -24.52 0.40
C THR A 229 0.53 -25.11 1.58
N ARG A 230 0.78 -24.32 2.64
CA ARG A 230 1.53 -24.73 3.84
C ARG A 230 0.93 -24.10 5.11
N PRO A 231 -0.31 -24.44 5.48
CA PRO A 231 -1.01 -23.78 6.57
C PRO A 231 -0.33 -24.07 7.91
N VAL A 232 0.01 -23.01 8.66
CA VAL A 232 0.60 -23.08 10.00
C VAL A 232 -0.18 -22.27 11.04
N GLN A 233 -1.04 -21.36 10.60
CA GLN A 233 -1.77 -20.45 11.48
C GLN A 233 -3.29 -20.49 11.24
N PRO A 234 -4.09 -21.01 12.20
CA PRO A 234 -5.54 -20.94 12.16
C PRO A 234 -6.03 -19.49 12.14
N THR A 235 -6.85 -19.17 11.14
CA THR A 235 -7.34 -17.82 10.89
C THR A 235 -8.82 -17.85 10.54
N LEU A 236 -9.63 -17.02 11.18
CA LEU A 236 -11.03 -16.82 10.78
C LEU A 236 -11.16 -15.44 10.13
N LEU A 237 -11.77 -15.38 8.95
CA LEU A 237 -12.02 -14.15 8.22
C LEU A 237 -13.52 -13.92 8.03
N PHE A 238 -13.99 -12.70 8.24
CA PHE A 238 -15.29 -12.25 7.73
C PHE A 238 -15.06 -11.36 6.53
N GLU A 239 -15.54 -11.78 5.36
CA GLU A 239 -15.32 -11.03 4.12
C GLU A 239 -16.60 -10.89 3.29
N ASP A 240 -16.60 -9.81 2.52
CA ASP A 240 -17.54 -9.58 1.44
C ASP A 240 -16.76 -9.65 0.11
N PRO A 241 -17.09 -10.59 -0.80
CA PRO A 241 -16.40 -10.73 -2.09
C PRO A 241 -16.41 -9.48 -2.98
N LEU A 242 -17.38 -8.56 -2.78
CA LEU A 242 -17.47 -7.31 -3.52
C LEU A 242 -16.95 -6.09 -2.74
N CYS A 243 -16.38 -6.29 -1.54
CA CYS A 243 -15.76 -5.23 -0.78
C CYS A 243 -14.36 -4.87 -1.30
N PRO A 244 -14.11 -3.61 -1.70
CA PRO A 244 -12.77 -3.18 -2.14
C PRO A 244 -11.69 -3.32 -1.07
N THR A 245 -12.04 -3.10 0.19
CA THR A 245 -11.09 -3.27 1.31
C THR A 245 -10.75 -4.73 1.53
N CYS A 246 -11.70 -5.66 1.36
CA CYS A 246 -11.43 -7.10 1.43
C CYS A 246 -10.48 -7.54 0.31
N LYS A 247 -10.70 -7.05 -0.92
CA LYS A 247 -9.78 -7.28 -2.04
C LYS A 247 -8.36 -6.76 -1.72
N ALA A 248 -8.25 -5.51 -1.27
CA ALA A 248 -6.95 -4.92 -0.94
C ALA A 248 -6.23 -5.69 0.16
N PHE A 249 -6.96 -6.14 1.19
CA PHE A 249 -6.41 -6.99 2.24
C PHE A 249 -5.94 -8.35 1.71
N HIS A 250 -6.74 -9.01 0.89
CA HIS A 250 -6.38 -10.26 0.23
C HIS A 250 -5.10 -10.11 -0.62
N ASP A 251 -5.02 -9.08 -1.46
CA ASP A 251 -3.86 -8.81 -2.32
C ASP A 251 -2.58 -8.59 -1.49
N ARG A 252 -2.68 -7.95 -0.31
CA ARG A 252 -1.55 -7.81 0.63
C ARG A 252 -1.09 -9.17 1.15
N LEU A 253 -2.02 -10.02 1.59
CA LEU A 253 -1.69 -11.37 2.08
C LEU A 253 -1.05 -12.24 0.99
N VAL A 254 -1.50 -12.11 -0.27
CA VAL A 254 -0.91 -12.79 -1.44
C VAL A 254 0.50 -12.27 -1.71
N THR A 255 0.67 -10.94 -1.79
CA THR A 255 1.95 -10.30 -2.13
C THR A 255 3.05 -10.62 -1.10
N GLU A 256 2.69 -10.69 0.18
CA GLU A 256 3.63 -11.07 1.25
C GLU A 256 3.73 -12.59 1.47
N ASN A 257 3.06 -13.40 0.64
CA ASN A 257 3.00 -14.86 0.75
C ASN A 257 2.52 -15.37 2.12
N VAL A 258 1.72 -14.55 2.80
CA VAL A 258 1.12 -14.85 4.11
C VAL A 258 -0.08 -15.78 3.91
N ILE A 259 -0.89 -15.54 2.88
CA ILE A 259 -2.12 -16.31 2.64
C ILE A 259 -1.86 -17.82 2.52
N GLU A 260 -0.71 -18.20 1.97
CA GLU A 260 -0.28 -19.59 1.79
C GLU A 260 0.02 -20.32 3.10
N LYS A 261 0.16 -19.57 4.20
CA LYS A 261 0.49 -20.06 5.53
C LYS A 261 -0.68 -19.97 6.51
N LEU A 262 -1.83 -19.48 6.05
CA LEU A 262 -3.05 -19.41 6.85
C LEU A 262 -3.90 -20.66 6.60
N ASP A 263 -4.45 -21.21 7.69
CA ASP A 263 -5.58 -22.15 7.63
C ASP A 263 -6.87 -21.33 7.80
N ILE A 264 -7.45 -20.90 6.68
CA ILE A 264 -8.53 -19.89 6.68
C ILE A 264 -9.89 -20.58 6.80
N GLU A 265 -10.62 -20.18 7.82
CA GLU A 265 -12.06 -20.33 7.93
C GLU A 265 -12.72 -19.03 7.49
N LEU A 266 -13.35 -19.04 6.32
CA LEU A 266 -14.03 -17.89 5.76
C LEU A 266 -15.51 -17.89 6.11
N VAL A 267 -15.96 -16.80 6.71
CA VAL A 267 -17.36 -16.49 6.98
C VAL A 267 -17.80 -15.36 6.05
N LEU A 268 -18.63 -15.69 5.05
CA LEU A 268 -19.23 -14.69 4.19
C LEU A 268 -20.10 -13.71 4.99
N PHE A 269 -19.80 -12.42 4.87
CA PHE A 269 -20.52 -11.32 5.48
C PHE A 269 -20.79 -10.24 4.42
N PRO A 270 -21.65 -10.53 3.43
CA PRO A 270 -21.95 -9.58 2.35
C PRO A 270 -22.59 -8.30 2.90
N LEU A 271 -22.09 -7.15 2.46
CA LEU A 271 -22.63 -5.84 2.84
C LEU A 271 -23.75 -5.42 1.87
N ASP A 272 -24.76 -6.27 1.75
CA ASP A 272 -25.89 -6.11 0.85
C ASP A 272 -27.20 -6.50 1.57
N SER A 273 -28.15 -5.56 1.62
CA SER A 273 -29.39 -5.69 2.38
C SER A 273 -30.39 -6.70 1.78
N GLU A 274 -30.13 -7.24 0.57
CA GLU A 274 -30.97 -8.30 0.00
C GLU A 274 -30.93 -9.60 0.82
N CYS A 275 -29.81 -9.88 1.50
CA CYS A 275 -29.65 -11.05 2.37
C CYS A 275 -29.17 -10.69 3.77
N ASN A 276 -28.46 -9.57 3.95
CA ASN A 276 -27.95 -9.15 5.24
C ASN A 276 -28.95 -8.23 5.96
N TRP A 277 -29.76 -8.83 6.83
CA TRP A 277 -30.77 -8.15 7.64
C TRP A 277 -30.21 -7.18 8.70
N MET A 278 -28.88 -7.08 8.83
CA MET A 278 -28.22 -6.08 9.66
C MET A 278 -28.03 -4.73 8.94
N LEU A 279 -28.43 -4.63 7.67
CA LEU A 279 -28.30 -3.44 6.83
C LEU A 279 -29.67 -2.95 6.33
N ASP A 280 -29.88 -1.63 6.35
CA ASP A 280 -31.08 -1.00 5.78
C ASP A 280 -30.98 -0.78 4.26
N GLN A 281 -29.76 -0.68 3.73
CA GLN A 281 -29.47 -0.42 2.32
C GLN A 281 -28.22 -1.18 1.87
N PRO A 282 -28.10 -1.52 0.57
CA PRO A 282 -26.95 -2.25 0.08
C PRO A 282 -25.73 -1.33 -0.07
N LEU A 283 -24.62 -1.69 0.57
CA LEU A 283 -23.32 -1.03 0.37
C LEU A 283 -22.61 -1.58 -0.87
N HIS A 284 -22.69 -2.90 -1.09
CA HIS A 284 -22.13 -3.59 -2.24
C HIS A 284 -23.20 -4.39 -2.99
N PRO A 285 -24.01 -3.75 -3.86
CA PRO A 285 -25.08 -4.42 -4.58
C PRO A 285 -24.60 -5.65 -5.36
N GLY A 286 -25.26 -6.79 -5.15
CA GLY A 286 -24.93 -8.09 -5.73
C GLY A 286 -24.02 -8.96 -4.84
N ALA A 287 -23.53 -8.46 -3.72
CA ALA A 287 -22.62 -9.21 -2.83
C ALA A 287 -23.27 -10.48 -2.27
N CYS A 288 -24.59 -10.47 -2.07
CA CYS A 288 -25.34 -11.65 -1.67
C CYS A 288 -25.18 -12.80 -2.68
N ILE A 289 -25.38 -12.54 -3.97
CA ILE A 289 -25.28 -13.56 -5.03
C ILE A 289 -23.83 -14.07 -5.16
N VAL A 290 -22.84 -13.18 -5.11
CA VAL A 290 -21.43 -13.58 -5.20
C VAL A 290 -21.00 -14.38 -3.96
N SER A 291 -21.49 -14.03 -2.77
CA SER A 291 -21.23 -14.81 -1.55
C SER A 291 -21.81 -16.21 -1.63
N LYS A 292 -23.02 -16.36 -2.18
CA LYS A 292 -23.61 -17.69 -2.48
C LYS A 292 -22.75 -18.47 -3.49
N ALA A 293 -22.20 -17.79 -4.50
CA ALA A 293 -21.30 -18.44 -5.45
C ALA A 293 -20.03 -18.98 -4.75
N VAL A 294 -19.45 -18.23 -3.81
CA VAL A 294 -18.31 -18.69 -3.01
C VAL A 294 -18.69 -19.90 -2.14
N LEU A 295 -19.86 -19.88 -1.49
CA LEU A 295 -20.38 -21.02 -0.72
C LEU A 295 -20.55 -22.28 -1.58
N CYS A 296 -21.03 -22.10 -2.81
CA CYS A 296 -21.25 -23.16 -3.80
C CYS A 296 -19.97 -23.63 -4.51
N GLY A 297 -18.84 -22.96 -4.31
CA GLY A 297 -17.56 -23.37 -4.88
C GLY A 297 -17.01 -24.68 -4.32
N GLU A 298 -17.44 -25.08 -3.12
CA GLU A 298 -16.93 -26.25 -2.38
C GLU A 298 -15.39 -26.32 -2.38
N GLY A 299 -14.77 -27.35 -2.96
CA GLY A 299 -13.31 -27.46 -3.08
C GLY A 299 -12.65 -26.36 -3.92
N ASN A 300 -13.43 -25.61 -4.70
CA ASN A 300 -12.99 -24.48 -5.51
C ASN A 300 -13.37 -23.12 -4.91
N SER A 301 -13.89 -23.04 -3.67
CA SER A 301 -14.32 -21.76 -3.08
C SER A 301 -13.24 -20.68 -3.10
N ARG A 302 -11.97 -21.05 -2.91
CA ARG A 302 -10.82 -20.13 -3.06
C ARG A 302 -10.76 -19.51 -4.46
N GLN A 303 -10.90 -20.31 -5.51
CA GLN A 303 -10.86 -19.84 -6.90
C GLN A 303 -12.06 -18.94 -7.23
N VAL A 304 -13.24 -19.24 -6.65
CA VAL A 304 -14.43 -18.39 -6.82
C VAL A 304 -14.24 -17.04 -6.13
N LEU A 305 -13.67 -17.02 -4.92
CA LEU A 305 -13.36 -15.78 -4.20
C LEU A 305 -12.28 -14.96 -4.93
N GLU A 306 -11.19 -15.58 -5.35
CA GLU A 306 -10.11 -14.92 -6.10
C GLU A 306 -10.61 -14.36 -7.44
N TRP A 307 -11.51 -15.07 -8.13
CA TRP A 307 -12.18 -14.55 -9.31
C TRP A 307 -13.06 -13.33 -8.98
N ALA A 308 -13.80 -13.38 -7.87
CA ALA A 308 -14.63 -12.25 -7.46
C ALA A 308 -13.80 -11.00 -7.18
N TYR A 309 -12.63 -11.16 -6.56
CA TYR A 309 -11.68 -10.07 -6.35
C TYR A 309 -11.04 -9.59 -7.66
N ALA A 310 -10.64 -10.49 -8.55
CA ALA A 310 -10.06 -10.12 -9.85
C ALA A 310 -11.04 -9.34 -10.74
N GLU A 311 -12.32 -9.73 -10.74
CA GLU A 311 -13.38 -9.13 -11.56
C GLU A 311 -14.29 -8.16 -10.78
N GLN A 312 -13.85 -7.71 -9.60
CA GLN A 312 -14.71 -7.00 -8.65
C GLN A 312 -15.40 -5.76 -9.25
N GLU A 313 -14.69 -4.97 -10.07
CA GLU A 313 -15.27 -3.80 -10.74
C GLU A 313 -16.38 -4.17 -11.73
N TYR A 314 -16.20 -5.26 -12.48
CA TYR A 314 -17.20 -5.77 -13.41
C TYR A 314 -18.40 -6.32 -12.64
N LEU A 315 -18.17 -7.16 -11.62
CA LEU A 315 -19.23 -7.78 -10.83
C LEU A 315 -20.04 -6.74 -10.03
N THR A 316 -19.38 -5.71 -9.49
CA THR A 316 -20.07 -4.60 -8.81
C THR A 316 -20.97 -3.82 -9.78
N ARG A 317 -20.52 -3.59 -11.02
CA ARG A 317 -21.37 -2.97 -12.05
C ARG A 317 -22.51 -3.88 -12.46
N ALA A 318 -22.28 -5.18 -12.59
CA ALA A 318 -23.30 -6.17 -12.90
C ALA A 318 -24.37 -6.25 -11.78
N GLY A 319 -23.96 -6.26 -10.52
CA GLY A 319 -24.87 -6.23 -9.37
C GLY A 319 -25.75 -4.99 -9.37
N LYS A 320 -25.19 -3.80 -9.64
CA LYS A 320 -25.97 -2.56 -9.82
C LYS A 320 -26.93 -2.59 -11.01
N ALA A 321 -26.60 -3.32 -12.07
CA ALA A 321 -27.47 -3.48 -13.24
C ALA A 321 -28.62 -4.47 -12.99
N GLY A 322 -28.53 -5.29 -11.95
CA GLY A 322 -29.56 -6.22 -11.49
C GLY A 322 -29.10 -7.68 -11.47
N GLU A 323 -29.78 -8.49 -10.65
CA GLU A 323 -29.40 -9.87 -10.37
C GLU A 323 -29.22 -10.73 -11.63
N GLY A 324 -30.07 -10.55 -12.65
CA GLY A 324 -30.03 -11.34 -13.88
C GLY A 324 -28.69 -11.23 -14.63
N VAL A 325 -28.08 -10.04 -14.62
CA VAL A 325 -26.76 -9.80 -15.24
C VAL A 325 -25.68 -10.54 -14.47
N LEU A 326 -25.72 -10.45 -13.14
CA LEU A 326 -24.74 -11.10 -12.27
C LEU A 326 -24.84 -12.64 -12.32
N ARG A 327 -26.07 -13.18 -12.35
CA ARG A 327 -26.35 -14.61 -12.56
C ARG A 327 -25.83 -15.10 -13.90
N ALA A 328 -25.99 -14.31 -14.97
CA ALA A 328 -25.45 -14.63 -16.28
C ALA A 328 -23.91 -14.67 -16.26
N ALA A 329 -23.25 -13.72 -15.57
CA ALA A 329 -21.81 -13.71 -15.40
C ALA A 329 -21.30 -14.95 -14.64
N ILE A 330 -21.97 -15.33 -13.56
CA ILE A 330 -21.64 -16.55 -12.78
C ILE A 330 -21.82 -17.79 -13.64
N LYS A 331 -22.95 -17.93 -14.35
CA LYS A 331 -23.20 -19.06 -15.25
C LYS A 331 -22.16 -19.13 -16.38
N GLN A 332 -21.78 -17.99 -16.94
CA GLN A 332 -20.76 -17.95 -18.00
C GLN A 332 -19.40 -18.43 -17.49
N ARG A 333 -19.01 -18.04 -16.26
CA ARG A 333 -17.70 -18.38 -15.70
C ARG A 333 -17.63 -19.78 -15.10
N TRP A 334 -18.66 -20.19 -14.37
CA TRP A 334 -18.68 -21.37 -13.50
C TRP A 334 -19.69 -22.45 -13.93
N GLY A 335 -20.50 -22.17 -14.95
CA GLY A 335 -21.49 -23.09 -15.49
C GLY A 335 -22.83 -23.10 -14.76
N GLU A 336 -23.79 -23.81 -15.34
CA GLU A 336 -25.15 -23.97 -14.82
C GLU A 336 -25.20 -24.69 -13.47
N GLY A 337 -24.28 -25.61 -13.22
CA GLY A 337 -24.25 -26.38 -11.97
C GLY A 337 -24.06 -25.47 -10.74
N LEU A 338 -23.09 -24.56 -10.81
CA LEU A 338 -22.84 -23.62 -9.73
C LEU A 338 -24.00 -22.62 -9.59
N LEU A 339 -24.54 -22.10 -10.70
CA LEU A 339 -25.70 -21.21 -10.64
C LEU A 339 -26.92 -21.89 -10.00
N ARG A 340 -27.19 -23.16 -10.30
CA ARG A 340 -28.27 -23.92 -9.66
C ARG A 340 -28.07 -24.05 -8.14
N CYS A 341 -26.83 -24.18 -7.67
CA CYS A 341 -26.53 -24.16 -6.24
C CYS A 341 -26.77 -22.77 -5.63
N VAL A 342 -26.37 -21.69 -6.32
CA VAL A 342 -26.62 -20.31 -5.89
C VAL A 342 -28.12 -20.05 -5.69
N ASP A 343 -28.96 -20.71 -6.48
CA ASP A 343 -30.43 -20.57 -6.47
C ASP A 343 -31.14 -21.53 -5.48
N ASP A 344 -30.39 -22.44 -4.86
CA ASP A 344 -30.95 -23.40 -3.91
C ASP A 344 -31.24 -22.72 -2.56
N LYS A 345 -32.44 -22.98 -2.01
CA LYS A 345 -32.83 -22.52 -0.66
C LYS A 345 -31.84 -22.98 0.41
N LYS A 346 -31.17 -24.11 0.23
CA LYS A 346 -30.12 -24.57 1.15
C LYS A 346 -28.97 -23.57 1.24
N THR A 347 -28.61 -22.94 0.12
CA THR A 347 -27.55 -21.93 0.07
C THR A 347 -27.99 -20.64 0.76
N ASP A 348 -29.27 -20.27 0.67
CA ASP A 348 -29.85 -19.16 1.45
C ASP A 348 -29.73 -19.41 2.96
N VAL A 349 -30.12 -20.62 3.41
CA VAL A 349 -30.01 -21.02 4.82
C VAL A 349 -28.56 -20.99 5.27
N ARG A 350 -27.64 -21.48 4.43
CA ARG A 350 -26.20 -21.48 4.70
C ARG A 350 -25.65 -20.07 4.88
N LEU A 351 -25.94 -19.17 3.94
CA LEU A 351 -25.54 -17.77 4.04
C LEU A 351 -26.15 -17.09 5.27
N ASN A 352 -27.42 -17.38 5.59
CA ASN A 352 -28.05 -16.84 6.80
C ASN A 352 -27.39 -17.36 8.10
N ASN A 353 -26.92 -18.61 8.14
CA ASN A 353 -26.17 -19.14 9.28
C ASN A 353 -24.84 -18.39 9.49
N HIS A 354 -24.15 -18.01 8.40
CA HIS A 354 -22.97 -17.16 8.47
C HIS A 354 -23.28 -15.78 9.08
N LEU A 355 -24.39 -15.14 8.65
CA LEU A 355 -24.84 -13.86 9.18
C LEU A 355 -25.26 -13.95 10.65
N HIS A 356 -25.96 -15.00 11.05
CA HIS A 356 -26.25 -15.26 12.46
C HIS A 356 -24.99 -15.45 13.28
N PHE A 357 -24.01 -16.20 12.78
CA PHE A 357 -22.74 -16.38 13.48
C PHE A 357 -21.98 -15.05 13.69
N ALA A 358 -22.00 -14.17 12.68
CA ALA A 358 -21.43 -12.84 12.81
C ALA A 358 -22.21 -11.97 13.83
N SER A 359 -23.54 -11.99 13.77
CA SER A 359 -24.40 -11.26 14.73
C SER A 359 -24.20 -11.77 16.17
N GLU A 360 -24.16 -13.08 16.39
CA GLU A 360 -23.94 -13.70 17.70
C GLU A 360 -22.57 -13.38 18.29
N ASN A 361 -21.57 -13.13 17.43
CA ASN A 361 -20.24 -12.66 17.83
C ASN A 361 -20.14 -11.13 17.98
N ASN A 362 -21.22 -10.38 17.71
CA ASN A 362 -21.23 -8.92 17.62
C ASN A 362 -20.14 -8.38 16.67
N ILE A 363 -19.96 -9.03 15.52
CA ILE A 363 -19.03 -8.56 14.50
C ILE A 363 -19.53 -7.18 14.02
N PRO A 364 -18.66 -6.15 14.00
CA PRO A 364 -19.03 -4.85 13.42
C PRO A 364 -19.51 -5.03 11.99
N VAL A 365 -20.45 -4.18 11.55
CA VAL A 365 -20.96 -4.22 10.16
C VAL A 365 -19.95 -3.57 9.21
N SER A 366 -18.76 -4.16 9.14
CA SER A 366 -17.63 -3.75 8.30
C SER A 366 -16.81 -4.99 7.93
N THR A 367 -16.18 -4.96 6.76
CA THR A 367 -15.31 -6.03 6.27
C THR A 367 -14.03 -5.43 5.63
N PRO A 368 -12.88 -6.13 5.68
CA PRO A 368 -12.68 -7.46 6.26
C PRO A 368 -12.60 -7.43 7.79
N GLN A 369 -12.82 -8.57 8.43
CA GLN A 369 -12.49 -8.79 9.84
C GLN A 369 -11.60 -10.02 9.96
N MET A 370 -10.44 -9.88 10.60
CA MET A 370 -9.48 -10.96 10.76
C MET A 370 -9.35 -11.38 12.22
N TYR A 371 -9.29 -12.69 12.44
CA TYR A 371 -9.05 -13.27 13.75
C TYR A 371 -7.93 -14.30 13.69
N LEU A 372 -6.97 -14.19 14.60
CA LEU A 372 -5.92 -15.19 14.84
C LEU A 372 -6.34 -16.03 16.05
N GLY A 373 -6.86 -17.23 15.78
CA GLY A 373 -7.61 -17.99 16.78
C GLY A 373 -8.88 -17.22 17.22
N LYS A 374 -8.96 -16.85 18.50
CA LYS A 374 -10.09 -16.05 19.04
C LYS A 374 -9.85 -14.55 19.03
N ARG A 375 -8.60 -14.10 18.87
CA ARG A 375 -8.24 -12.68 19.02
C ARG A 375 -8.50 -11.94 17.72
N ARG A 376 -9.22 -10.82 17.81
CA ARG A 376 -9.41 -9.93 16.67
C ARG A 376 -8.10 -9.21 16.36
N VAL A 377 -7.76 -9.13 15.08
CA VAL A 377 -6.78 -8.18 14.55
C VAL A 377 -7.54 -6.90 14.25
N CYS A 378 -7.11 -5.79 14.85
CA CYS A 378 -7.83 -4.52 14.73
C CYS A 378 -7.79 -3.99 13.30
N ASP A 379 -8.77 -3.18 12.91
CA ASP A 379 -8.94 -2.77 11.51
C ASP A 379 -7.67 -2.03 11.00
N GLU A 380 -7.10 -1.14 11.83
CA GLU A 380 -5.84 -0.44 11.56
C GLU A 380 -4.62 -1.39 11.45
N ASP A 381 -4.70 -2.53 12.14
CA ASP A 381 -3.68 -3.58 12.14
C ASP A 381 -3.84 -4.53 10.96
N THR A 382 -4.96 -4.52 10.25
CA THR A 382 -5.09 -5.21 8.96
C THR A 382 -4.61 -4.37 7.77
N ASP A 383 -4.38 -3.07 7.99
CA ASP A 383 -3.87 -2.11 6.99
C ASP A 383 -2.36 -1.89 7.13
N LEU A 384 -1.93 -0.69 7.55
CA LEU A 384 -0.51 -0.34 7.69
C LEU A 384 0.22 -1.21 8.71
N GLY A 385 -0.51 -1.67 9.73
CA GLY A 385 0.03 -2.46 10.83
C GLY A 385 0.22 -3.95 10.55
N LEU A 386 -0.24 -4.47 9.40
CA LEU A 386 -0.38 -5.92 9.18
C LEU A 386 0.89 -6.71 9.49
N ARG A 387 2.01 -6.33 8.88
CA ARG A 387 3.28 -7.04 9.07
C ARG A 387 3.80 -6.96 10.51
N PHE A 388 3.61 -5.82 11.19
CA PHE A 388 3.97 -5.66 12.59
C PHE A 388 3.10 -6.55 13.48
N THR A 389 1.80 -6.53 13.26
CA THR A 389 0.85 -7.34 14.03
C THR A 389 1.10 -8.83 13.86
N LEU A 390 1.36 -9.28 12.63
CA LEU A 390 1.73 -10.66 12.35
C LEU A 390 3.08 -11.04 12.99
N SER A 391 4.06 -10.13 13.03
CA SER A 391 5.35 -10.42 13.69
C SER A 391 5.22 -10.62 15.19
N GLN A 392 4.20 -10.00 15.82
CA GLN A 392 3.92 -10.18 17.25
C GLN A 392 3.02 -11.37 17.54
N LEU A 393 2.00 -11.61 16.72
CA LEU A 393 0.93 -12.57 17.03
C LEU A 393 1.06 -13.92 16.31
N ALA A 394 1.67 -13.96 15.13
CA ALA A 394 1.80 -15.15 14.31
C ALA A 394 3.11 -15.13 13.48
N PRO A 395 4.30 -15.00 14.09
CA PRO A 395 5.55 -14.76 13.39
C PRO A 395 5.92 -15.86 12.37
N GLU A 396 5.42 -17.09 12.56
CA GLU A 396 5.56 -18.21 11.64
C GLU A 396 5.00 -17.93 10.24
N VAL A 397 4.00 -17.05 10.10
CA VAL A 397 3.48 -16.70 8.76
C VAL A 397 4.42 -15.77 7.99
N LEU A 398 5.40 -15.15 8.65
CA LEU A 398 6.39 -14.25 8.03
C LEU A 398 7.71 -14.94 7.68
N LYS A 399 7.95 -16.16 8.18
CA LYS A 399 9.15 -16.97 7.88
C LYS A 399 8.91 -17.82 6.65
#